data_AF-A0A8H9GQF0-F1
#
_entry.id   AF-A0A8H9GQF0-F1
#
_cell.length_a   1.000
_cell.length_b   1.000
_cell.length_c   1.000
_cell.angle_alpha   90.00
_cell.angle_beta   90.00
_cell.angle_gamma   90.00
#
_symmetry.space_group_name_H-M   'P 1'
#
loop_
_entity.id
_entity.type
_entity.pdbx_description
1 polymer ?
#
loop_
_entity_poly.entity_id
_entity_poly.type
_entity_poly.pdbx_seq_one_letter_code
_entity_poly.pdbx_strand_id
1 'polypeptide(L)'
;MLGENRQVPADGQDRGTMDHMVFAMVRQVASSWYALALMQGCTAQQATETGVMQASLFLSDLGIVDEAPPYLTGARDAMRTAEGLGFGRAH
;
A
#
# COMPACT_ATOMS: atom_id res chain seq x y z
N MET A 1 -6.85 44.89 24.01
CA MET A 1 -6.55 44.42 22.64
C MET A 1 -6.46 42.90 22.69
N LEU A 2 -7.47 42.22 22.16
CA LEU A 2 -7.56 40.76 22.12
C LEU A 2 -6.84 40.28 20.87
N GLY A 3 -5.87 39.38 21.04
CA GLY A 3 -5.15 38.76 19.93
C GLY A 3 -6.10 37.95 19.07
N GLU A 4 -6.09 38.19 17.77
CA GLU A 4 -6.79 37.38 16.78
C GLU A 4 -6.15 35.98 16.77
N ASN A 5 -6.86 35.00 17.34
CA ASN A 5 -6.59 33.60 17.11
C ASN A 5 -6.91 33.27 15.64
N ARG A 6 -5.89 33.27 14.78
CA ARG A 6 -5.98 32.66 13.45
C ARG A 6 -6.18 31.16 13.63
N GLN A 7 -7.42 30.71 13.52
CA GLN A 7 -7.74 29.30 13.35
C GLN A 7 -7.20 28.87 11.98
N VAL A 8 -6.14 28.06 11.98
CA VAL A 8 -5.63 27.43 10.76
C VAL A 8 -6.56 26.24 10.45
N PRO A 9 -7.11 26.10 9.23
CA PRO A 9 -7.97 24.97 8.91
C PRO A 9 -7.13 23.67 8.88
N ALA A 10 -7.37 22.77 9.84
CA ALA A 10 -6.64 21.52 10.01
C ALA A 10 -7.04 20.44 8.99
N ASP A 11 -8.17 20.61 8.31
CA ASP A 11 -8.86 19.49 7.63
C ASP A 11 -8.22 19.06 6.29
N GLY A 12 -7.41 19.92 5.66
CA GLY A 12 -6.79 19.63 4.36
C GLY A 12 -5.43 18.94 4.44
N GLN A 13 -4.65 19.22 5.49
CA GLN A 13 -3.30 18.68 5.66
C GLN A 13 -3.33 17.28 6.29
N ASP A 14 -4.34 17.00 7.11
CA ASP A 14 -4.53 15.71 7.77
C ASP A 14 -4.93 14.62 6.76
N ARG A 15 -5.81 14.95 5.81
CA ARG A 15 -6.26 14.03 4.76
C ARG A 15 -5.13 13.63 3.80
N GLY A 16 -4.33 14.59 3.32
CA GLY A 16 -3.19 14.30 2.44
C GLY A 16 -2.11 13.47 3.14
N THR A 17 -1.87 13.72 4.43
CA THR A 17 -0.93 12.93 5.24
C THR A 17 -1.46 11.50 5.46
N MET A 18 -2.76 11.36 5.73
CA MET A 18 -3.43 10.08 5.87
C MET A 18 -3.38 9.26 4.58
N ASP A 19 -3.64 9.87 3.42
CA ASP A 19 -3.54 9.19 2.12
C ASP A 19 -2.12 8.68 1.87
N HIS A 20 -1.09 9.48 2.17
CA HIS A 20 0.31 9.04 2.06
C HIS A 20 0.62 7.85 2.97
N MET A 21 0.10 7.84 4.20
CA MET A 21 0.27 6.70 5.11
C MET A 21 -0.44 5.46 4.59
N VAL A 22 -1.67 5.59 4.07
CA VAL A 22 -2.41 4.46 3.47
C VAL A 22 -1.65 3.91 2.26
N PHE A 23 -1.12 4.76 1.37
CA PHE A 23 -0.25 4.32 0.27
C PHE A 23 0.98 3.54 0.75
N ALA A 24 1.66 4.02 1.80
CA ALA A 24 2.82 3.34 2.35
C ALA A 24 2.47 1.98 2.95
N MET A 25 1.39 1.92 3.75
CA MET A 25 0.93 0.68 4.39
C MET A 25 0.47 -0.35 3.35
N VAL A 26 -0.28 0.07 2.32
CA VAL A 26 -0.75 -0.82 1.26
C VAL A 26 0.41 -1.44 0.49
N ARG A 27 1.45 -0.66 0.17
CA ARG A 27 2.69 -1.18 -0.43
C ARG A 27 3.37 -2.20 0.48
N GLN A 28 3.49 -1.89 1.77
CA GLN A 28 4.14 -2.77 2.74
C GLN A 28 3.38 -4.10 2.91
N VAL A 29 2.06 -4.06 3.03
CA VAL A 29 1.21 -5.27 3.12
C VAL A 29 1.40 -6.12 1.85
N ALA A 30 1.25 -5.51 0.67
CA ALA A 30 1.40 -6.23 -0.59
C ALA A 30 2.78 -6.87 -0.75
N SER A 31 3.86 -6.11 -0.51
CA SER A 31 5.23 -6.60 -0.63
C SER A 31 5.57 -7.70 0.37
N SER A 32 5.04 -7.63 1.59
CA SER A 32 5.27 -8.65 2.62
C SER A 32 4.66 -9.99 2.22
N TRP A 33 3.41 -9.97 1.76
CA TRP A 33 2.70 -11.16 1.32
C TRP A 33 3.23 -11.72 0.00
N TYR A 34 3.67 -10.85 -0.92
CA TYR A 34 4.42 -11.26 -2.11
C TYR A 34 5.69 -12.02 -1.75
N ALA A 35 6.52 -11.48 -0.84
CA ALA A 35 7.75 -12.13 -0.41
C ALA A 35 7.47 -13.48 0.29
N LEU A 36 6.45 -13.54 1.16
CA LEU A 36 6.03 -14.78 1.80
C LEU A 36 5.58 -15.84 0.79
N ALA A 37 4.82 -15.47 -0.23
CA ALA A 37 4.38 -16.40 -1.27
C ALA A 37 5.56 -16.92 -2.11
N LEU A 38 6.51 -16.04 -2.46
CA LEU A 38 7.75 -16.47 -3.13
C LEU A 38 8.56 -17.46 -2.29
N MET A 39 8.70 -17.21 -0.98
CA MET A 39 9.40 -18.12 -0.07
C MET A 39 8.70 -19.49 0.06
N GLN A 40 7.41 -19.56 -0.25
CA GLN A 40 6.64 -20.81 -0.30
C GLN A 40 6.70 -21.51 -1.67
N GLY A 41 7.49 -20.98 -2.61
CA GLY A 41 7.68 -21.57 -3.94
C GLY A 41 6.60 -21.19 -4.95
N CYS A 42 5.75 -20.20 -4.65
CA CYS A 42 4.80 -19.67 -5.64
C CYS A 42 5.54 -18.96 -6.78
N THR A 43 4.93 -18.93 -7.96
CA THR A 43 5.43 -18.10 -9.06
C THR A 43 5.30 -16.62 -8.75
N ALA A 44 6.08 -15.76 -9.42
CA ALA A 44 5.97 -14.31 -9.25
C ALA A 44 4.55 -13.79 -9.53
N GLN A 45 3.84 -14.39 -10.47
CA GLN A 45 2.44 -14.07 -10.76
C GLN A 45 1.54 -14.42 -9.56
N GLN A 46 1.62 -15.65 -9.03
CA GLN A 46 0.83 -16.09 -7.87
C GLN A 46 1.15 -15.26 -6.61
N ALA A 47 2.42 -14.92 -6.42
CA ALA A 47 2.85 -14.04 -5.35
C ALA A 47 2.27 -12.63 -5.51
N THR A 48 2.21 -12.10 -6.73
CA THR A 48 1.59 -10.79 -7.02
C THR A 48 0.09 -10.83 -6.73
N GLU A 49 -0.61 -11.88 -7.16
CA GLU A 49 -2.04 -12.08 -6.87
C GLU A 49 -2.29 -12.12 -5.36
N THR A 50 -1.43 -12.84 -4.61
CA THR A 50 -1.50 -12.93 -3.14
C THR A 50 -1.27 -11.57 -2.49
N GLY A 51 -0.25 -10.82 -2.91
CA GLY A 51 0.04 -9.48 -2.39
C GLY A 51 -1.10 -8.49 -2.65
N VAL A 52 -1.67 -8.48 -3.86
CA VAL A 52 -2.82 -7.64 -4.20
C VAL A 52 -4.05 -8.01 -3.38
N MET A 53 -4.35 -9.30 -3.24
CA MET A 53 -5.48 -9.77 -2.44
C MET A 53 -5.37 -9.28 -0.99
N GLN A 54 -4.21 -9.42 -0.36
CA GLN A 54 -4.00 -9.03 1.03
C GLN A 54 -4.05 -7.50 1.22
N ALA A 55 -3.52 -6.74 0.26
CA ALA A 55 -3.68 -5.28 0.23
C ALA A 55 -5.15 -4.85 0.07
N SER A 56 -5.92 -5.58 -0.74
CA SER A 56 -7.35 -5.33 -0.92
C SER A 56 -8.16 -5.59 0.35
N LEU A 57 -7.82 -6.66 1.09
CA LEU A 57 -8.43 -6.94 2.39
C LEU A 57 -8.10 -5.84 3.41
N PHE A 58 -6.84 -5.43 3.49
CA PHE A 58 -6.41 -4.34 4.37
C PHE A 58 -7.16 -3.02 4.09
N LEU A 59 -7.33 -2.66 2.81
CA LEU A 59 -8.12 -1.49 2.43
C LEU A 59 -9.60 -1.62 2.81
N SER A 60 -10.15 -2.82 2.69
CA SER A 60 -11.54 -3.11 3.11
C SER A 60 -11.72 -2.96 4.62
N ASP A 61 -10.74 -3.39 5.42
CA ASP A 61 -10.75 -3.23 6.88
C ASP A 61 -10.69 -1.75 7.30
N LEU A 62 -10.07 -0.89 6.48
CA LEU A 62 -10.09 0.58 6.66
C LEU A 62 -11.37 1.25 6.13
N GLY A 63 -12.29 0.48 5.52
CA GLY A 63 -13.49 1.01 4.88
C GLY A 63 -13.25 1.69 3.52
N ILE A 64 -12.08 1.49 2.91
CA ILE A 64 -11.65 2.09 1.64
C ILE A 64 -11.88 1.08 0.52
N VAL A 65 -13.08 1.07 -0.07
CA VAL A 65 -13.46 0.10 -1.11
C VAL A 65 -13.47 0.74 -2.50
N ASP A 66 -14.23 1.81 -2.69
CA ASP A 66 -14.38 2.47 -4.01
C ASP A 66 -13.12 3.23 -4.44
N GLU A 67 -12.33 3.70 -3.47
CA GLU A 67 -11.08 4.43 -3.68
C GLU A 67 -9.85 3.50 -3.71
N ALA A 68 -10.02 2.18 -3.63
CA ALA A 68 -8.92 1.20 -3.63
C ALA A 68 -8.00 1.22 -4.89
N PRO A 69 -8.48 1.50 -6.13
CA PRO A 69 -7.67 1.27 -7.34
C PRO A 69 -6.31 2.00 -7.40
N PRO A 70 -6.19 3.30 -7.01
CA PRO A 70 -4.90 3.98 -6.95
C PRO A 70 -3.92 3.34 -5.97
N TYR A 71 -4.35 2.95 -4.78
CA TYR A 71 -3.52 2.30 -3.76
C TYR A 71 -2.99 0.95 -4.27
N LEU A 72 -3.87 0.15 -4.88
CA LEU A 72 -3.51 -1.16 -5.43
C LEU A 72 -2.56 -1.06 -6.64
N THR A 73 -2.67 0.01 -7.44
CA THR A 73 -1.72 0.28 -8.53
C THR A 73 -0.33 0.55 -7.97
N GLY A 74 -0.22 1.43 -6.97
CA GLY A 74 1.06 1.71 -6.31
C GLY A 74 1.68 0.48 -5.63
N ALA A 75 0.86 -0.43 -5.08
CA ALA A 75 1.35 -1.70 -4.55
C ALA A 75 1.90 -2.64 -5.62
N ARG A 76 1.22 -2.77 -6.77
CA ARG A 76 1.70 -3.60 -7.89
C ARG A 76 3.05 -3.12 -8.41
N ASP A 77 3.23 -1.80 -8.55
CA ASP A 77 4.48 -1.24 -9.02
C ASP A 77 5.62 -1.52 -8.03
N ALA A 78 5.37 -1.41 -6.72
CA ALA A 78 6.36 -1.73 -5.69
C ALA A 78 6.81 -3.21 -5.75
N MET A 79 5.89 -4.15 -5.93
CA MET A 79 6.21 -5.57 -6.07
C MET A 79 6.99 -5.86 -7.36
N ARG A 80 6.61 -5.23 -8.48
CA ARG A 80 7.36 -5.36 -9.75
C ARG A 80 8.79 -4.82 -9.62
N THR A 81 8.98 -3.73 -8.89
CA THR A 81 10.34 -3.23 -8.59
C THR A 81 11.12 -4.25 -7.75
N ALA A 82 10.52 -4.87 -6.75
CA ALA A 82 11.18 -5.90 -5.93
C ALA A 82 11.58 -7.12 -6.77
N GLU A 83 10.73 -7.56 -7.70
CA GLU A 83 11.00 -8.63 -8.65
C GLU A 83 12.21 -8.30 -9.55
N GLY A 84 12.24 -7.09 -10.13
CA GLY A 84 13.34 -6.62 -10.97
C GLY A 84 14.69 -6.53 -10.24
N LEU A 85 14.68 -6.42 -8.92
CA LEU A 85 15.88 -6.41 -8.06
C LEU A 85 16.37 -7.83 -7.69
N GLY A 86 15.67 -8.89 -8.11
CA GLY A 86 16.10 -10.28 -7.93
C GLY A 86 15.49 -11.01 -6.74
N PHE A 87 14.54 -10.41 -6.00
CA PHE A 87 13.75 -11.16 -5.03
C PHE A 87 12.84 -12.16 -5.76
N GLY A 88 13.04 -13.47 -5.51
CA GLY A 88 12.26 -14.54 -6.14
C GLY A 88 13.00 -15.37 -7.19
N ARG A 89 14.24 -15.04 -7.55
CA ARG A 89 15.13 -15.98 -8.24
C ARG A 89 15.75 -16.93 -7.22
N ALA A 90 15.08 -18.05 -6.97
CA ALA A 90 15.76 -19.20 -6.38
C ALA A 90 16.83 -19.69 -7.37
N HIS A 91 18.06 -19.82 -6.88
CA HIS A 91 19.14 -20.55 -7.55
C HIS A 91 18.85 -22.05 -7.56
#